data_AF-A0A7C7VZH9-F1
#
_entry.id   AF-A0A7C7VZH9-F1
#
_cell.length_a   1.000
_cell.length_b   1.000
_cell.length_c   1.000
_cell.angle_alpha   90.00
_cell.angle_beta   90.00
_cell.angle_gamma   90.00
#
_symmetry.space_group_name_H-M   'P 1'
#
loop_
_entity.id
_entity.type
_entity.pdbx_description
1 polymer ?
#
loop_
_entity_poly.entity_id
_entity_poly.type
_entity_poly.pdbx_seq_one_letter_code
_entity_poly.pdbx_strand_id
1 'polypeptide(L)'
;MVGARKSAKYILISSLLGKVISFIGSIVLARLLFPEDYSYLLMAMIISAFGQMIGDMGFEYYYLQEKITSRLQEQNILNITFLLRAITNIILFMLQYFGSYYAEVYFENIIVGEM
;
A
#
# COMPACT_ATOMS: atom_id res chain seq x y z
N MET A 1 9.87 -29.20 7.17
CA MET A 1 9.11 -29.02 5.90
C MET A 1 7.59 -28.81 6.08
N VAL A 2 6.94 -29.26 7.16
CA VAL A 2 5.48 -29.08 7.36
C VAL A 2 5.07 -27.62 7.59
N GLY A 3 5.92 -26.80 8.21
CA GLY A 3 5.66 -25.36 8.44
C GLY A 3 5.57 -24.54 7.15
N ALA A 4 6.49 -24.76 6.21
CA ALA A 4 6.55 -24.02 4.94
C ALA A 4 5.28 -24.17 4.09
N ARG A 5 4.69 -25.38 4.04
CA ARG A 5 3.41 -25.61 3.32
C ARG A 5 2.23 -24.89 3.97
N LYS A 6 2.18 -24.81 5.31
CA LYS A 6 1.15 -24.03 6.02
C LYS A 6 1.31 -22.55 5.71
N SER A 7 2.51 -21.98 5.87
CA SER A 7 2.76 -20.56 5.58
C SER A 7 2.45 -20.21 4.12
N ALA A 8 2.85 -21.04 3.16
CA ALA A 8 2.53 -20.84 1.75
C ALA A 8 1.02 -20.81 1.49
N LYS A 9 0.24 -21.72 2.11
CA LYS A 9 -1.22 -21.69 2.00
C LYS A 9 -1.81 -20.41 2.56
N TYR A 10 -1.34 -19.93 3.71
CA TYR A 10 -1.82 -18.68 4.30
C TYR A 10 -1.52 -17.48 3.40
N ILE A 11 -0.30 -17.39 2.85
CA ILE A 11 0.09 -16.31 1.92
C ILE A 11 -0.74 -16.35 0.64
N LEU A 12 -1.00 -17.55 0.09
CA LEU A 12 -1.85 -17.70 -1.09
C LEU A 12 -3.29 -17.29 -0.83
N ILE A 13 -3.87 -17.71 0.29
CA ILE A 13 -5.24 -17.35 0.65
C ILE A 13 -5.35 -15.85 0.90
N SER A 14 -4.42 -15.23 1.64
CA SER A 14 -4.47 -13.79 1.92
C SER A 14 -4.30 -12.96 0.64
N SER A 15 -3.37 -13.33 -0.24
CA SER A 15 -3.17 -12.64 -1.52
C SER A 15 -4.37 -12.79 -2.45
N LEU A 16 -5.01 -13.96 -2.49
CA LEU A 16 -6.20 -14.18 -3.30
C LEU A 16 -7.39 -13.36 -2.76
N LEU A 17 -7.60 -13.36 -1.44
CA LEU A 17 -8.64 -12.55 -0.79
C LEU A 17 -8.44 -11.06 -1.08
N GLY A 18 -7.22 -10.55 -0.95
CA GLY A 18 -6.90 -9.16 -1.29
C GLY A 18 -7.25 -8.83 -2.74
N LYS A 19 -6.90 -9.70 -3.69
CA LYS A 19 -7.25 -9.52 -5.11
C LYS A 19 -8.75 -9.53 -5.35
N VAL A 20 -9.50 -10.42 -4.69
CA VAL A 20 -10.97 -10.48 -4.79
C VAL A 20 -11.59 -9.18 -4.28
N ILE A 21 -11.12 -8.66 -3.15
CA ILE A 21 -11.58 -7.37 -2.60
C ILE A 21 -11.30 -6.24 -3.59
N SER A 22 -10.08 -6.14 -4.13
CA SER A 22 -9.73 -5.12 -5.12
C SER A 22 -10.54 -5.23 -6.40
N PHE A 23 -10.81 -6.45 -6.86
CA PHE A 23 -11.60 -6.73 -8.06
C PHE A 23 -13.08 -6.34 -7.88
N ILE A 24 -13.67 -6.65 -6.73
CA ILE A 24 -15.04 -6.21 -6.42
C ILE A 24 -15.07 -4.68 -6.31
N GLY A 25 -14.06 -4.09 -5.66
CA GLY A 25 -13.92 -2.63 -5.56
C GLY A 25 -13.86 -1.95 -6.92
N SER A 26 -13.10 -2.51 -7.88
CA SER A 26 -13.03 -1.93 -9.23
C SER A 26 -14.34 -2.05 -9.99
N ILE A 27 -15.11 -3.13 -9.83
CA ILE A 27 -16.45 -3.27 -10.41
C ILE A 27 -17.40 -2.21 -9.84
N VAL A 28 -17.38 -2.01 -8.53
CA VAL A 28 -18.21 -0.99 -7.86
C VAL A 28 -17.84 0.40 -8.36
N LEU A 29 -16.54 0.72 -8.40
CA LEU A 29 -16.05 2.00 -8.92
C LEU A 29 -16.45 2.22 -10.39
N ALA A 30 -16.36 1.19 -11.24
CA ALA A 30 -16.78 1.27 -12.63
C ALA A 30 -18.29 1.51 -12.82
N ARG A 31 -19.11 1.25 -11.80
CA ARG A 31 -20.55 1.57 -11.81
C ARG A 31 -20.86 2.95 -11.23
N LEU A 32 -19.98 3.49 -10.39
CA LEU A 32 -20.15 4.78 -9.73
C LEU A 32 -19.52 5.94 -10.51
N LEU A 33 -18.40 5.70 -11.19
CA LEU A 33 -17.71 6.74 -11.95
C LEU A 33 -18.43 7.07 -13.25
N PHE A 34 -18.45 8.36 -13.59
CA PHE A 34 -18.78 8.79 -14.94
C PHE A 34 -17.63 8.45 -15.90
N PRO A 35 -17.91 8.27 -17.20
CA PRO A 35 -16.88 8.01 -18.20
C PRO A 35 -15.76 9.05 -18.21
N GLU A 36 -16.06 10.30 -17.87
CA GLU A 36 -15.08 11.39 -17.79
C GLU A 36 -14.07 11.23 -16.64
N ASP A 37 -14.45 10.56 -15.54
CA ASP A 37 -13.65 10.48 -14.31
C ASP A 37 -12.58 9.39 -14.31
N TYR A 38 -12.59 8.50 -15.33
CA TYR A 38 -11.66 7.37 -15.39
C TYR A 38 -10.18 7.79 -15.41
N SER A 39 -9.88 8.95 -15.97
CA SER A 39 -8.52 9.50 -16.02
C SER A 39 -7.98 9.81 -14.63
N TYR A 40 -8.81 10.36 -13.73
CA TYR A 40 -8.43 10.63 -12.35
C TYR A 40 -8.17 9.34 -11.57
N LEU A 41 -9.03 8.32 -11.77
CA LEU A 41 -8.85 7.01 -11.16
C LEU A 41 -7.53 6.36 -11.60
N LEU A 42 -7.20 6.40 -12.89
CA LEU A 42 -5.95 5.87 -13.42
C LEU A 42 -4.73 6.55 -12.82
N MET A 43 -4.74 7.88 -12.70
CA MET A 43 -3.66 8.63 -12.06
C MET A 43 -3.51 8.26 -10.59
N ALA A 44 -4.62 8.17 -9.85
CA ALA A 44 -4.62 7.75 -8.47
C ALA A 44 -4.04 6.33 -8.31
N MET A 45 -4.38 5.40 -9.20
CA MET A 45 -3.84 4.04 -9.20
C MET A 45 -2.32 4.02 -9.44
N ILE A 46 -1.83 4.79 -10.41
CA ILE A 46 -0.39 4.85 -10.72
C ILE A 46 0.40 5.40 -9.53
N ILE A 47 -0.05 6.51 -8.94
CA ILE A 47 0.61 7.11 -7.77
C ILE A 47 0.55 6.15 -6.57
N SER A 48 -0.60 5.49 -6.35
CA SER A 48 -0.76 4.50 -5.28
C SER A 48 0.20 3.31 -5.47
N ALA A 49 0.33 2.81 -6.70
CA ALA A 49 1.23 1.68 -7.00
C ALA A 49 2.69 2.05 -6.72
N PHE A 50 3.10 3.27 -7.08
CA PHE A 50 4.44 3.75 -6.77
C PHE A 50 4.68 3.87 -5.26
N GLY A 51 3.69 4.39 -4.51
CA GLY A 51 3.74 4.43 -3.05
C GLY A 51 3.86 3.04 -2.43
N GLN A 52 3.10 2.05 -2.92
CA GLN A 52 3.20 0.66 -2.47
C GLN A 52 4.59 0.08 -2.70
N MET A 53 5.19 0.31 -3.88
CA MET A 53 6.55 -0.15 -4.17
C MET A 53 7.56 0.39 -3.14
N ILE A 54 7.43 1.65 -2.72
CA ILE A 54 8.30 2.23 -1.67
C ILE A 54 8.00 1.60 -0.31
N GLY A 55 6.73 1.42 0.05
CA GLY A 55 6.32 0.84 1.32
C GLY A 55 6.76 -0.62 1.51
N ASP A 56 6.94 -1.35 0.41
CA ASP A 56 7.42 -2.73 0.40
C ASP A 56 8.96 -2.85 0.43
N MET A 57 9.69 -1.77 0.13
CA MET A 57 11.15 -1.78 0.08
C MET A 57 11.80 -1.59 1.46
N GLY A 58 12.88 -2.36 1.71
CA GLY A 58 13.89 -2.01 2.72
C GLY A 58 13.82 -2.76 4.06
N PHE A 59 12.63 -3.05 4.59
CA PHE A 59 12.53 -3.59 5.96
C PHE A 59 12.80 -5.10 6.08
N GLU A 60 12.65 -5.84 4.98
CA GLU A 60 12.93 -7.28 4.96
C GLU A 60 14.43 -7.59 5.12
N TYR A 61 15.30 -6.65 4.74
CA TYR A 61 16.75 -6.78 4.87
C TYR A 61 17.24 -6.71 6.31
N TYR A 62 16.55 -5.99 7.20
CA TYR A 62 16.92 -5.89 8.61
C TYR A 62 16.81 -7.26 9.30
N TYR A 63 15.71 -7.98 9.05
CA TYR A 63 15.53 -9.33 9.57
C TYR A 63 16.57 -10.34 9.06
N LEU A 64 17.03 -10.21 7.80
CA LEU A 64 18.02 -11.12 7.21
C LEU A 64 19.46 -10.88 7.68
N GLN A 65 19.78 -9.68 8.17
CA GLN A 65 21.14 -9.31 8.57
C GLN A 65 21.46 -9.71 10.02
N GLU A 66 20.49 -9.72 10.92
CA GLU A 66 20.71 -10.10 12.31
C GLU A 66 20.89 -11.63 12.47
N LYS A 67 22.00 -12.05 13.09
CA LYS A 67 22.16 -13.43 13.54
C LYS A 67 21.27 -13.67 14.76
N ILE A 68 20.11 -14.25 14.54
CA ILE A 68 19.15 -14.58 15.60
C ILE A 68 19.74 -15.65 16.52
N THR A 69 20.07 -15.29 17.76
CA THR A 69 20.63 -16.23 18.75
C THR A 69 19.61 -16.70 19.79
N SER A 70 18.45 -16.03 19.87
CA SER A 70 17.41 -16.29 20.87
C SER A 70 16.02 -15.99 20.30
N ARG A 71 15.00 -16.74 20.74
CA ARG A 71 13.58 -16.48 20.43
C ARG A 71 13.13 -15.08 20.87
N LEU A 72 13.71 -14.55 21.94
CA LEU A 72 13.39 -13.20 22.42
C LEU A 72 13.90 -12.13 21.45
N GLN A 73 15.09 -12.34 20.87
CA GLN A 73 15.65 -11.45 19.86
C GLN A 73 14.85 -11.51 18.56
N GLU A 74 14.44 -12.70 18.14
CA GLU A 74 13.58 -12.90 16.97
C GLU A 74 12.28 -12.08 17.08
N GLN A 75 11.59 -12.19 18.22
CA GLN A 75 10.36 -11.42 18.47
C GLN A 75 10.60 -9.91 18.47
N ASN A 76 11.70 -9.45 19.05
CA ASN A 76 12.05 -8.03 19.06
C ASN A 76 12.33 -7.50 17.65
N ILE A 77 13.11 -8.23 16.84
CA ILE A 77 13.43 -7.84 15.46
C ILE A 77 12.15 -7.82 14.62
N LEU A 78 11.27 -8.82 14.75
CA LEU A 78 9.98 -8.85 14.06
C LEU A 78 9.08 -7.68 14.46
N ASN A 79 9.00 -7.36 15.75
CA ASN A 79 8.21 -6.22 16.23
C ASN A 79 8.74 -4.89 15.69
N ILE A 80 10.05 -4.68 15.70
CA ILE A 80 10.69 -3.48 15.15
C ILE A 80 10.44 -3.38 13.64
N THR A 81 10.64 -4.48 12.90
CA THR A 81 10.40 -4.55 11.46
C THR A 81 8.94 -4.24 11.13
N PHE A 82 8.00 -4.81 11.89
CA PHE A 82 6.58 -4.53 11.75
C PHE A 82 6.25 -3.07 12.01
N LEU A 83 6.77 -2.49 13.10
CA LEU A 83 6.52 -1.11 13.48
C LEU A 83 7.07 -0.15 12.42
N LEU A 84 8.30 -0.37 11.95
CA LEU A 84 8.92 0.45 10.90
C LEU A 84 8.11 0.41 9.60
N ARG A 85 7.65 -0.78 9.20
CA ARG A 85 6.79 -0.93 8.02
C ARG A 85 5.45 -0.22 8.21
N ALA A 86 4.83 -0.37 9.39
CA ALA A 86 3.58 0.31 9.70
C ALA A 86 3.74 1.84 9.66
N ILE A 87 4.76 2.39 10.32
CA ILE A 87 5.05 3.82 10.32
C ILE A 87 5.29 4.34 8.90
N THR A 88 6.09 3.62 8.10
CA THR A 88 6.38 4.01 6.71
C THR A 88 5.11 4.05 5.87
N ASN A 89 4.28 3.02 5.95
CA ASN A 89 3.01 2.98 5.22
C ASN A 89 2.03 4.06 5.70
N ILE A 90 1.99 4.37 7.00
CA ILE A 90 1.19 5.48 7.52
C ILE A 90 1.69 6.81 6.96
N ILE A 91 3.01 7.04 6.93
CA ILE A 91 3.58 8.28 6.36
C ILE A 91 3.23 8.40 4.88
N LEU A 92 3.41 7.33 4.11
CA LEU A 92 3.06 7.30 2.68
C LEU A 92 1.56 7.56 2.46
N PHE A 93 0.70 6.98 3.28
CA PHE A 93 -0.73 7.24 3.24
C PHE A 93 -1.07 8.70 3.54
N MET A 94 -0.47 9.29 4.58
CA MET A 94 -0.69 10.70 4.91
C MET A 94 -0.18 11.63 3.81
N LEU A 95 0.99 11.35 3.22
CA LEU A 95 1.52 12.09 2.08
C LEU A 95 0.57 12.01 0.88
N GLN A 96 0.01 10.84 0.60
CA GLN A 96 -0.94 10.67 -0.49
C GLN A 96 -2.26 11.39 -0.22
N TYR A 97 -2.79 11.31 1.01
CA TYR A 97 -4.03 11.97 1.39
C TYR A 97 -3.91 13.50 1.31
N PHE A 98 -2.88 14.08 1.95
CA PHE A 98 -2.66 15.52 1.87
C PHE A 98 -2.24 15.94 0.47
N GLY A 99 -1.43 15.15 -0.22
CA GLY A 99 -1.04 15.40 -1.61
C GLY A 99 -2.25 15.48 -2.54
N SER A 100 -3.25 14.61 -2.35
CA SER A 100 -4.52 14.68 -3.09
C SER A 100 -5.27 15.98 -2.83
N TYR A 101 -5.37 16.40 -1.56
CA TYR A 101 -6.02 17.66 -1.19
C TYR A 101 -5.33 18.88 -1.84
N TYR A 102 -4.00 18.92 -1.83
CA TYR A 102 -3.24 20.00 -2.49
C TYR A 102 -3.37 19.95 -4.02
N ALA A 103 -3.41 18.75 -4.60
CA ALA A 103 -3.58 18.58 -6.03
C ALA A 103 -4.95 19.12 -6.48
N GLU A 104 -6.02 18.79 -5.76
CA GLU A 104 -7.37 19.29 -6.06
C GLU A 104 -7.41 20.82 -6.08
N VAL A 105 -6.91 21.47 -5.02
CA VAL A 105 -6.85 22.93 -4.94
C VAL A 105 -6.02 23.53 -6.09
N TYR A 106 -4.88 22.94 -6.45
CA TYR A 106 -4.03 23.49 -7.51
C TYR A 106 -4.63 23.28 -8.91
N PHE A 107 -5.22 22.12 -9.18
CA PHE A 107 -5.81 21.80 -10.48
C PHE A 107 -7.16 22.51 -10.68
N GLU A 108 -7.98 22.70 -9.65
CA GLU A 108 -9.18 23.53 -9.74
C GLU A 108 -8.82 24.98 -10.10
N ASN A 109 -7.79 25.55 -9.47
CA ASN A 109 -7.34 26.93 -9.78
C ASN A 109 -6.80 27.11 -11.21
N ILE A 110 -6.36 26.03 -11.87
CA ILE A 110 -5.87 26.08 -13.26
C ILE A 110 -7.03 25.93 -14.26
N ILE A 111 -8.04 25.12 -13.93
CA ILE A 111 -9.19 24.87 -14.81
C ILE A 111 -10.23 25.99 -14.69
N VAL A 112 -10.43 26.50 -13.48
CA VAL A 112 -11.19 27.72 -13.19
C VAL A 112 -10.20 28.88 -13.15
N GLY A 113 -9.55 29.16 -14.29
CA GLY A 113 -8.71 30.36 -14.41
C GLY A 113 -9.50 31.59 -13.95
N GLU A 114 -8.84 32.46 -13.19
CA GLU A 114 -9.36 33.73 -12.66
C GLU A 114 -10.63 34.22 -13.38
N MET A 115 -11.79 33.91 -12.80
CA MET A 115 -13.01 34.68 -13.04
C MET A 115 -13.17 35.69 -11.93
#